data_AF-A0A3A0BS38-F1
#
_entry.id   AF-A0A3A0BS38-F1
#
_cell.length_a   1.000
_cell.length_b   1.000
_cell.length_c   1.000
_cell.angle_alpha   90.00
_cell.angle_beta   90.00
_cell.angle_gamma   90.00
#
_symmetry.space_group_name_H-M   'P 1'
#
loop_
_entity.id
_entity.type
_entity.pdbx_description
1 polymer ?
#
loop_
_entity_poly.entity_id
_entity_poly.type
_entity_poly.pdbx_seq_one_letter_code
_entity_poly.pdbx_strand_id
1 'polypeptide(L)'
;MARSEFVVDHPWQTDVRGPIRWILSHLKRHKLLIAGILIGAAGNAVSAAVIPFYTGFAFDTITGDQPSLRPLLWASLALVGTQVVRFGLQMARNFGSEVLGQRLERDARQELYASLLGKSMGFHDLRPTGEVMA
;
A
#
# COMPACT_ATOMS: atom_id res chain seq x y z
N MET A 1 -27.13 -13.92 -1.84
CA MET A 1 -27.51 -12.60 -1.30
C MET A 1 -28.60 -12.83 -0.28
N ALA A 2 -28.34 -12.60 1.00
CA ALA A 2 -29.38 -12.63 2.03
C ALA A 2 -30.23 -11.34 1.90
N ARG A 3 -31.55 -11.48 1.92
CA ARG A 3 -32.49 -10.34 1.92
C ARG A 3 -32.53 -9.76 3.33
N SER A 4 -31.91 -8.60 3.52
CA SER A 4 -32.09 -7.75 4.70
C SER A 4 -33.21 -6.74 4.42
N GLU A 5 -34.06 -6.46 5.41
CA GLU A 5 -35.09 -5.42 5.34
C GLU A 5 -34.49 -4.01 5.30
N PHE A 6 -33.26 -3.84 5.79
CA PHE A 6 -32.47 -2.63 5.71
C PHE A 6 -31.19 -2.93 4.92
N VAL A 7 -31.22 -2.73 3.60
CA VAL A 7 -30.03 -2.76 2.75
C VAL A 7 -29.57 -1.33 2.57
N VAL A 8 -28.40 -1.00 3.13
CA VAL A 8 -27.65 0.16 2.65
C VAL A 8 -27.26 -0.15 1.21
N ASP A 9 -27.76 0.65 0.27
CA ASP A 9 -27.44 0.48 -1.15
C ASP A 9 -25.93 0.63 -1.33
N HIS A 10 -25.24 -0.50 -1.49
CA HIS A 10 -23.85 -0.49 -1.89
C HIS A 10 -23.85 -0.32 -3.41
N PRO A 11 -23.25 0.76 -3.95
CA PRO A 11 -23.23 1.00 -5.40
C PRO A 11 -22.38 -0.02 -6.17
N TRP A 12 -22.03 -1.14 -5.55
CA TRP A 12 -21.12 -2.10 -6.09
C TRP A 12 -21.24 -3.52 -5.55
N GLN A 13 -20.87 -4.48 -6.39
CA GLN A 13 -20.83 -5.90 -6.06
C GLN A 13 -19.40 -6.36 -5.79
N THR A 14 -19.21 -7.09 -4.68
CA THR A 14 -17.94 -7.72 -4.29
C THR A 14 -18.00 -9.22 -4.57
N ASP A 15 -16.87 -9.79 -5.01
CA ASP A 15 -16.82 -11.22 -5.34
C ASP A 15 -16.51 -12.06 -4.10
N VAL A 16 -17.55 -12.59 -3.46
CA VAL A 16 -17.46 -13.42 -2.24
C VAL A 16 -17.17 -14.90 -2.52
N ARG A 17 -16.90 -15.30 -3.77
CA ARG A 17 -16.65 -16.72 -4.13
C ARG A 17 -15.35 -17.27 -3.54
N GLY A 18 -14.47 -16.42 -3.04
CA GLY A 18 -13.25 -16.82 -2.34
C GLY A 18 -12.49 -15.62 -1.79
N PRO A 19 -11.65 -15.83 -0.76
CA PRO A 19 -11.01 -14.74 -0.01
C PRO A 19 -10.12 -13.84 -0.89
N ILE A 20 -9.32 -14.43 -1.78
CA ILE A 20 -8.45 -13.66 -2.68
C ILE A 20 -9.27 -12.83 -3.67
N ARG A 21 -10.35 -13.39 -4.22
CA ARG A 21 -11.23 -12.68 -5.18
C ARG A 21 -11.97 -11.53 -4.50
N TRP A 22 -12.37 -11.74 -3.26
CA TRP A 22 -13.00 -10.73 -2.42
C TRP A 22 -12.05 -9.54 -2.17
N ILE A 23 -10.80 -9.83 -1.76
CA ILE A 23 -9.75 -8.80 -1.59
C ILE A 23 -9.53 -8.05 -2.92
N LEU A 24 -9.30 -8.77 -4.02
CA LEU A 24 -9.06 -8.15 -5.32
C LEU A 24 -10.24 -7.30 -5.81
N SER A 25 -11.47 -7.68 -5.50
CA SER A 25 -12.66 -6.90 -5.86
C SER A 25 -12.72 -5.53 -5.15
N HIS A 26 -12.21 -5.45 -3.92
CA HIS A 26 -12.06 -4.20 -3.17
C HIS A 26 -10.88 -3.37 -3.71
N LEU A 27 -9.73 -4.01 -3.90
CA LEU A 27 -8.51 -3.35 -4.35
C LEU A 27 -8.65 -2.71 -5.74
N LYS A 28 -9.35 -3.37 -6.68
CA LYS A 28 -9.56 -2.88 -8.05
C LYS A 28 -10.20 -1.49 -8.14
N ARG A 29 -10.86 -1.01 -7.08
CA ARG A 29 -11.44 0.34 -7.00
C ARG A 29 -10.39 1.43 -6.81
N HIS A 30 -9.26 1.08 -6.21
CA HIS A 30 -8.24 2.01 -5.77
C HIS A 30 -7.01 1.98 -6.67
N LYS A 31 -7.23 1.99 -8.00
CA LYS A 31 -6.18 1.85 -9.02
C LYS A 31 -5.07 2.90 -8.88
N LEU A 32 -5.42 4.14 -8.52
CA LEU A 32 -4.42 5.21 -8.31
C LEU A 32 -3.52 4.94 -7.10
N LEU A 33 -4.09 4.44 -6.00
CA LEU A 33 -3.29 4.07 -4.81
C LEU A 33 -2.37 2.88 -5.13
N ILE A 34 -2.89 1.87 -5.83
CA ILE A 34 -2.10 0.72 -6.28
C ILE A 34 -0.97 1.17 -7.21
N ALA A 35 -1.25 2.04 -8.19
CA ALA A 35 -0.25 2.60 -9.07
C ALA A 35 0.84 3.35 -8.27
N GLY A 36 0.45 4.17 -7.30
CA GLY A 36 1.40 4.88 -6.42
C GLY A 36 2.28 3.93 -5.60
N ILE A 37 1.71 2.86 -5.05
CA ILE A 37 2.46 1.82 -4.32
C ILE A 37 3.47 1.14 -5.26
N LEU A 38 3.05 0.75 -6.46
CA LEU A 38 3.90 0.07 -7.44
C LEU A 38 5.02 0.96 -7.94
N ILE A 39 4.72 2.23 -8.26
CA ILE A 39 5.73 3.22 -8.67
C ILE A 39 6.73 3.46 -7.54
N GLY A 40 6.26 3.64 -6.30
CA GLY A 40 7.13 3.80 -5.15
C GLY A 40 8.00 2.57 -4.87
N ALA A 41 7.46 1.36 -5.06
CA ALA A 41 8.20 0.12 -4.91
C ALA A 41 9.28 -0.06 -6.00
N ALA A 42 8.92 0.15 -7.26
CA ALA A 42 9.83 0.06 -8.39
C ALA A 42 10.94 1.12 -8.29
N GLY A 43 10.57 2.36 -7.99
CA GLY A 43 11.52 3.45 -7.81
C GLY A 43 12.49 3.17 -6.67
N ASN A 44 12.02 2.67 -5.52
CA ASN A 44 12.90 2.25 -4.42
C ASN A 44 13.84 1.10 -4.82
N ALA A 45 13.38 0.13 -5.63
CA ALA A 45 14.21 -0.97 -6.11
C ALA A 45 15.33 -0.45 -7.03
N VAL A 46 15.02 0.46 -7.95
CA VAL A 46 16.02 1.10 -8.83
C VAL A 46 17.01 1.95 -8.01
N SER A 47 16.52 2.72 -7.04
CA SER A 47 17.37 3.55 -6.17
C SER A 47 18.35 2.75 -5.31
N ALA A 48 18.13 1.45 -5.12
CA ALA A 48 19.08 0.59 -4.40
C ALA A 48 20.44 0.48 -5.11
N ALA A 49 20.46 0.57 -6.45
CA ALA A 49 21.69 0.51 -7.24
C ALA A 49 22.46 1.86 -7.28
N VAL A 50 21.85 2.94 -6.79
CA VAL A 50 22.42 4.29 -6.94
C VAL A 50 23.59 4.55 -5.98
N ILE A 51 23.53 3.97 -4.77
CA ILE A 51 24.61 4.10 -3.78
C ILE A 51 25.93 3.54 -4.32
N PRO A 52 26.04 2.26 -4.72
CA PRO A 52 27.31 1.70 -5.19
C PRO A 52 27.84 2.41 -6.44
N PHE A 53 26.95 2.88 -7.33
CA PHE A 53 27.34 3.64 -8.52
C PHE A 53 28.05 4.96 -8.17
N TYR A 54 27.43 5.82 -7.36
CA TYR A 54 28.05 7.10 -6.98
C TYR A 54 29.25 6.91 -6.05
N THR A 55 29.27 5.85 -5.23
CA THR A 55 30.44 5.50 -4.44
C THR A 55 31.62 5.13 -5.33
N GLY A 56 31.44 4.27 -6.34
CA GLY A 56 32.49 3.93 -7.31
C GLY A 56 33.01 5.17 -8.04
N PHE A 57 32.11 5.98 -8.57
CA PHE A 57 32.48 7.23 -9.24
C PHE A 57 33.27 8.19 -8.34
N ALA A 58 32.90 8.27 -7.06
CA ALA A 58 33.62 9.09 -6.08
C ALA A 58 35.05 8.56 -5.88
N PHE A 59 35.23 7.25 -5.72
CA PHE A 59 36.56 6.65 -5.59
C PHE A 59 37.43 6.90 -6.81
N ASP A 60 36.90 6.67 -8.02
CA ASP A 60 37.62 6.88 -9.29
C ASP A 60 38.08 8.34 -9.43
N THR A 61 37.25 9.29 -9.01
CA THR A 61 37.57 10.74 -9.06
C THR A 61 38.71 11.12 -8.13
N ILE A 62 38.86 10.45 -6.99
CA ILE A 62 39.87 10.78 -5.97
C ILE A 62 41.19 10.02 -6.21
N THR A 63 41.12 8.83 -6.82
CA THR A 63 42.29 7.98 -7.09
C THR A 63 42.86 8.09 -8.51
N GLY A 64 42.16 8.75 -9.43
CA GLY A 64 42.65 8.97 -10.80
C GLY A 64 43.78 10.00 -10.91
N ASP A 65 44.33 10.13 -12.12
CA ASP A 65 45.53 10.93 -12.42
C ASP A 65 45.40 12.44 -12.11
N GLN A 66 44.17 12.98 -12.04
CA GLN A 66 43.88 14.39 -11.71
C GLN A 66 42.80 14.48 -10.62
N PRO A 67 43.18 14.27 -9.35
CA PRO A 67 42.23 14.30 -8.24
C PRO A 67 41.61 15.70 -8.13
N SER A 68 40.28 15.77 -8.20
CA SER A 68 39.55 17.03 -8.13
C SER A 68 38.34 16.92 -7.19
N LEU A 69 38.18 17.93 -6.32
CA LEU A 69 37.10 17.96 -5.33
C LEU A 69 35.75 18.36 -5.94
N ARG A 70 35.76 18.99 -7.11
CA ARG A 70 34.55 19.52 -7.75
C ARG A 70 33.61 18.42 -8.29
N PRO A 71 34.08 17.39 -9.03
CA PRO A 71 33.22 16.28 -9.45
C PRO A 71 32.77 15.42 -8.26
N LEU A 72 33.60 15.29 -7.23
CA LEU A 72 33.24 14.62 -5.98
C LEU A 72 32.07 15.31 -5.27
N LEU A 73 32.08 16.65 -5.19
CA LEU A 73 30.98 17.43 -4.63
C LEU A 73 29.68 17.20 -5.41
N TRP A 74 29.75 17.23 -6.74
CA TRP A 74 28.57 16.98 -7.59
C TRP A 74 28.02 15.56 -7.44
N ALA A 75 28.89 14.55 -7.37
CA ALA A 75 28.48 13.17 -7.12
C ALA A 75 27.80 13.00 -5.76
N SER A 76 28.35 13.65 -4.73
CA SER A 76 27.79 13.63 -3.37
C SER A 76 26.42 14.31 -3.32
N LEU A 77 26.27 15.46 -3.98
CA LEU A 77 24.98 16.16 -4.11
C LEU A 77 23.95 15.33 -4.89
N ALA A 78 24.35 14.69 -5.99
CA ALA A 78 23.48 13.82 -6.77
C ALA A 78 23.04 12.58 -5.98
N LEU A 79 23.93 12.01 -5.17
CA LEU A 79 23.61 10.90 -4.27
C LEU A 79 22.57 11.34 -3.22
N VAL A 80 22.81 12.47 -2.54
CA VAL A 80 21.86 13.04 -1.56
C VAL A 80 20.51 13.30 -2.22
N GLY A 81 20.50 13.94 -3.39
CA GLY A 81 19.28 14.21 -4.16
C GLY A 81 18.50 12.92 -4.47
N THR A 82 19.21 11.85 -4.86
CA THR A 82 18.57 10.56 -5.09
C THR A 82 17.96 9.99 -3.81
N GLN A 83 18.64 10.09 -2.66
CA GLN A 83 18.10 9.57 -1.40
C GLN A 83 16.86 10.34 -0.94
N VAL A 84 16.79 11.65 -1.18
CA VAL A 84 15.59 12.45 -0.92
C VAL A 84 14.41 11.99 -1.78
N VAL A 85 14.64 11.75 -3.07
CA VAL A 85 13.61 11.20 -3.97
C VAL A 85 13.16 9.82 -3.50
N ARG A 86 14.12 8.95 -3.13
CA ARG A 86 13.84 7.61 -2.61
C ARG A 86 12.99 7.64 -1.35
N PHE A 87 13.29 8.55 -0.42
CA PHE A 87 12.48 8.77 0.77
C PHE A 87 11.03 9.11 0.42
N GLY A 88 10.82 10.06 -0.50
CA GLY A 88 9.47 10.42 -0.97
C GLY A 88 8.72 9.24 -1.59
N LEU A 89 9.39 8.46 -2.44
CA LEU A 89 8.82 7.26 -3.07
C LEU A 89 8.45 6.19 -2.03
N GLN A 90 9.30 5.99 -1.03
CA GLN A 90 9.05 5.04 0.05
C GLN A 90 7.87 5.49 0.93
N MET A 91 7.77 6.78 1.21
CA MET A 91 6.65 7.34 1.97
C MET A 91 5.33 7.21 1.20
N ALA A 92 5.32 7.54 -0.10
CA ALA A 92 4.16 7.36 -0.97
C ALA A 92 3.69 5.90 -1.01
N ARG A 93 4.64 4.95 -1.09
CA ARG A 93 4.34 3.51 -1.05
C ARG A 93 3.70 3.09 0.28
N ASN A 94 4.31 3.47 1.40
CA ASN A 94 3.85 3.06 2.72
C ASN A 94 2.48 3.71 3.04
N PHE A 95 2.33 5.00 2.78
CA PHE A 95 1.08 5.73 2.96
C PHE A 95 -0.03 5.17 2.06
N GLY A 96 0.27 4.89 0.80
CA GLY A 96 -0.68 4.26 -0.13
C GLY A 96 -1.17 2.90 0.39
N SER A 97 -0.26 2.09 0.93
CA SER A 97 -0.58 0.78 1.51
C SER A 97 -1.46 0.90 2.75
N GLU A 98 -1.17 1.85 3.64
CA GLU A 98 -1.94 2.11 4.86
C GLU A 98 -3.37 2.56 4.51
N VAL A 99 -3.51 3.56 3.63
CA VAL A 99 -4.82 4.06 3.20
C VAL A 99 -5.63 2.96 2.52
N LEU A 100 -4.99 2.11 1.72
CA LEU A 100 -5.65 0.98 1.08
C LEU A 100 -6.13 -0.05 2.11
N GLY A 101 -5.32 -0.35 3.12
CA GLY A 101 -5.66 -1.25 4.23
C GLY A 101 -6.85 -0.73 5.04
N GLN A 102 -6.82 0.55 5.44
CA GLN A 102 -7.92 1.17 6.20
C GLN A 102 -9.23 1.20 5.43
N ARG A 103 -9.18 1.45 4.11
CA ARG A 103 -10.38 1.40 3.25
C ARG A 103 -10.94 -0.02 3.17
N LEU A 104 -10.06 -1.01 3.00
CA LEU A 104 -10.47 -2.42 3.00
C LEU A 104 -11.10 -2.82 4.34
N GLU A 105 -10.48 -2.44 5.47
CA GLU A 105 -11.03 -2.73 6.80
C GLU A 105 -12.40 -2.08 7.01
N ARG A 106 -12.54 -0.81 6.62
CA ARG A 106 -13.81 -0.08 6.70
C ARG A 106 -14.89 -0.78 5.89
N ASP A 107 -14.59 -1.16 4.65
CA ASP A 107 -15.55 -1.80 3.76
C ASP A 107 -15.89 -3.23 4.28
N ALA A 108 -14.90 -3.98 4.77
CA ALA A 108 -15.11 -5.28 5.41
C ALA A 108 -16.05 -5.21 6.62
N ARG A 109 -15.83 -4.20 7.46
CA ARG A 109 -16.64 -3.97 8.66
C ARG A 109 -18.08 -3.63 8.29
N GLN A 110 -18.28 -2.81 7.26
CA GLN A 110 -19.60 -2.49 6.74
C GLN A 110 -20.32 -3.74 6.20
N GLU A 111 -19.65 -4.55 5.40
CA GLU A 111 -20.21 -5.80 4.88
C GLU A 111 -20.55 -6.78 6.01
N LEU A 112 -19.68 -6.90 7.02
CA LEU A 112 -19.91 -7.75 8.18
C LEU A 112 -21.14 -7.30 8.97
N TYR A 113 -21.24 -6.00 9.32
CA TYR A 113 -22.38 -5.47 10.05
C TYR A 113 -23.69 -5.61 9.27
N ALA A 114 -23.68 -5.31 7.97
CA ALA A 114 -24.85 -5.53 7.12
C ALA A 114 -25.27 -7.00 7.10
N SER A 115 -24.29 -7.92 7.06
CA SER A 115 -24.57 -9.35 7.09
C SER A 115 -25.15 -9.82 8.41
N LEU A 116 -24.67 -9.28 9.55
CA LEU A 116 -25.13 -9.62 10.89
C LEU A 116 -26.54 -9.10 11.15
N LEU A 117 -26.83 -7.85 10.76
CA LEU A 117 -28.17 -7.26 10.89
C LEU A 117 -29.22 -8.01 10.04
N GLY A 118 -28.80 -8.61 8.93
CA GLY A 118 -29.69 -9.41 8.07
C GLY A 118 -29.90 -10.86 8.53
N LYS A 119 -29.33 -11.30 9.66
CA LYS A 119 -29.54 -12.66 10.20
C LYS A 119 -30.84 -12.74 11.02
N SER A 120 -31.37 -13.95 11.16
CA SER A 120 -32.58 -14.23 11.96
C SER A 120 -32.31 -14.11 13.46
N MET A 121 -33.32 -13.75 14.27
CA MET A 121 -33.19 -13.72 15.74
C MET A 121 -32.68 -15.03 16.34
N GLY A 122 -33.09 -16.19 15.83
CA GLY A 122 -32.56 -17.49 16.29
C GLY A 122 -31.03 -17.66 16.10
N PHE A 123 -30.40 -16.95 15.16
CA PHE A 123 -28.94 -16.93 15.04
C PHE A 123 -28.31 -16.11 16.18
N HIS A 124 -28.94 -15.00 16.56
CA HIS A 124 -28.51 -14.14 17.66
C HIS A 124 -28.76 -14.79 19.03
N ASP A 125 -29.82 -15.58 19.17
CA ASP A 125 -30.13 -16.29 20.41
C ASP A 125 -29.15 -17.47 20.67
N LEU A 126 -28.62 -18.08 19.61
CA LEU A 126 -27.69 -19.21 19.70
C LEU A 126 -26.22 -18.81 19.92
N ARG A 127 -25.86 -17.53 19.76
CA ARG A 127 -24.49 -17.05 19.90
C ARG A 127 -24.40 -15.91 20.91
N PRO A 128 -23.61 -16.04 22.00
CA PRO A 128 -23.39 -14.95 22.92
C PRO A 128 -22.81 -13.72 22.20
N THR A 129 -23.27 -12.52 22.55
CA THR A 129 -22.79 -11.26 21.95
C THR A 129 -21.28 -11.10 22.07
N GLY A 130 -20.67 -11.63 23.14
CA GLY A 130 -19.22 -11.62 23.34
C GLY A 130 -18.44 -12.43 22.29
N GLU A 131 -19.01 -13.50 21.74
CA GLU A 131 -18.39 -14.27 20.64
C GLU A 131 -18.56 -13.62 19.27
N VAL A 132 -19.55 -12.74 19.13
CA VAL A 132 -19.80 -11.98 17.89
C VAL A 132 -18.98 -10.69 17.84
N MET A 133 -18.61 -10.14 19.01
CA MET A 133 -17.77 -8.95 19.14
C MET A 133 -16.26 -9.24 19.20
N ALA A 134 -15.87 -10.47 19.52
CA ALA A 134 -14.47 -10.94 19.54
C ALA A 134 -13.95 -11.23 18.13
#